data_AF-A0A178AQH6-F1
#
_entry.id   AF-A0A178AQH6-F1
#
_cell.length_a   1.000
_cell.length_b   1.000
_cell.length_c   1.000
_cell.angle_alpha   90.00
_cell.angle_beta   90.00
_cell.angle_gamma   90.00
#
_symmetry.space_group_name_H-M   'P 1'
#
loop_
_entity.id
_entity.type
_entity.pdbx_description
1 polymer ?
#
loop_
_entity_poly.entity_id
_entity_poly.type
_entity_poly.pdbx_seq_one_letter_code
_entity_poly.pdbx_strand_id
1 'polypeptide(L)'
;MTKGVLWVSSRVTKPDKLSAHRRTQIHIQQVLSLAGLPSAIRYEAIQPQPSADTWSSEAPWLTVYEMDDIEYRKHPDFLALDGQSPPSQDLLDGIFKNARFDTRFYEEVQVYTNPNPTTNPSPNSKNFLLSAALEPPSDTASTADFDKWYRDEHLDVLVQAPGYERARPGAISGAA
;
A
#
# COMPACT_ATOMS: atom_id res chain seq x y z
N MET A 1 13.07 13.81 8.21
CA MET A 1 12.64 12.95 7.11
C MET A 1 11.38 12.27 7.57
N THR A 2 10.33 12.35 6.78
CA THR A 2 9.01 11.86 7.14
C THR A 2 8.85 10.49 6.50
N LYS A 3 8.79 9.44 7.32
CA LYS A 3 8.61 8.08 6.78
C LYS A 3 7.27 7.96 6.09
N GLY A 4 7.19 7.06 5.12
CA GLY A 4 5.93 6.79 4.47
C GLY A 4 5.95 5.52 3.64
N VAL A 5 4.87 5.36 2.89
CA VAL A 5 4.63 4.19 2.06
C VAL A 5 4.11 4.64 0.70
N LEU A 6 4.72 4.11 -0.36
CA LEU A 6 4.13 4.08 -1.69
C LEU A 6 3.27 2.81 -1.81
N TRP A 7 1.97 3.02 -1.87
CA TRP A 7 0.96 1.97 -1.99
C TRP A 7 0.49 1.88 -3.44
N VAL A 8 0.58 0.69 -4.03
CA VAL A 8 0.21 0.46 -5.43
C VAL A 8 -0.70 -0.76 -5.54
N SER A 9 -2.01 -0.51 -5.60
CA SER A 9 -2.98 -1.56 -5.92
C SER A 9 -3.19 -1.67 -7.41
N SER A 10 -3.56 -2.86 -7.86
CA SER A 10 -3.50 -3.14 -9.28
C SER A 10 -4.26 -4.36 -9.75
N ARG A 11 -4.62 -4.32 -11.03
CA ARG A 11 -5.41 -5.34 -11.72
C ARG A 11 -5.08 -5.40 -13.18
N VAL A 12 -5.23 -6.58 -13.78
CA VAL A 12 -5.17 -6.75 -15.23
C VAL A 12 -6.54 -6.40 -15.81
N THR A 13 -6.58 -5.51 -16.79
CA THR A 13 -7.82 -5.10 -17.46
C THR A 13 -8.04 -5.85 -18.78
N LYS A 14 -6.98 -6.44 -19.34
CA LYS A 14 -7.01 -7.24 -20.59
C LYS A 14 -6.25 -8.56 -20.41
N PRO A 15 -6.86 -9.57 -19.77
CA PRO A 15 -6.19 -10.83 -19.42
C PRO A 15 -5.67 -11.61 -20.64
N ASP A 16 -6.32 -11.47 -21.80
CA ASP A 16 -5.87 -12.09 -23.05
C ASP A 16 -4.55 -11.50 -23.59
N LYS A 17 -4.16 -10.30 -23.11
CA LYS A 17 -2.96 -9.58 -23.57
C LYS A 17 -1.84 -9.52 -22.53
N LEU A 18 -2.17 -9.65 -21.26
CA LEU A 18 -1.22 -9.59 -20.16
C LEU A 18 -1.56 -10.63 -19.10
N SER A 19 -0.68 -11.60 -18.89
CA SER A 19 -0.79 -12.50 -17.75
C SER A 19 -0.32 -11.81 -16.46
N ALA A 20 -0.94 -12.18 -15.34
CA ALA A 20 -0.58 -11.64 -14.02
C ALA A 20 0.91 -11.83 -13.67
N HIS A 21 1.55 -12.89 -14.19
CA HIS A 21 2.94 -13.23 -13.92
C HIS A 21 3.95 -12.36 -14.69
N ARG A 22 3.66 -11.97 -15.95
CA ARG A 22 4.59 -11.17 -16.76
C ARG A 22 4.82 -9.75 -16.24
N ARG A 23 3.86 -9.24 -15.46
CA ARG A 23 3.84 -7.87 -14.95
C ARG A 23 4.90 -7.57 -13.87
N THR A 24 5.50 -8.59 -13.26
CA THR A 24 5.96 -8.48 -11.86
C THR A 24 7.47 -8.40 -11.69
N GLN A 25 8.25 -8.79 -12.71
CA GLN A 25 9.69 -9.02 -12.55
C GLN A 25 10.54 -7.76 -12.76
N ILE A 26 10.15 -6.86 -13.67
CA ILE A 26 11.05 -5.79 -14.14
C ILE A 26 10.86 -4.50 -13.34
N HIS A 27 9.63 -4.06 -13.13
CA HIS A 27 9.37 -2.73 -12.56
C HIS A 27 9.72 -2.61 -11.07
N ILE A 28 9.44 -3.65 -10.26
CA ILE A 28 9.77 -3.63 -8.82
C ILE A 28 11.29 -3.50 -8.61
N GLN A 29 12.09 -4.17 -9.44
CA GLN A 29 13.56 -4.11 -9.34
C GLN A 29 14.11 -2.73 -9.69
N GLN A 30 13.51 -2.05 -10.69
CA GLN A 30 13.86 -0.66 -11.00
C GLN A 30 13.58 0.25 -9.79
N VAL A 31 12.40 0.13 -9.19
CA VAL A 31 12.04 0.93 -8.00
C VAL A 31 12.97 0.65 -6.82
N LEU A 32 13.30 -0.61 -6.55
CA LEU A 32 14.22 -1.01 -5.47
C LEU A 32 15.68 -0.63 -5.71
N SER A 33 16.03 -0.23 -6.93
CA SER A 33 17.37 0.30 -7.21
C SER A 33 17.54 1.76 -6.76
N LEU A 34 16.44 2.44 -6.43
CA LEU A 34 16.45 3.81 -5.93
C LEU A 34 16.81 3.88 -4.45
N ALA A 35 17.61 4.89 -4.08
CA ALA A 35 18.07 5.05 -2.70
C ALA A 35 16.95 5.36 -1.68
N GLY A 36 15.83 5.95 -2.13
CA GLY A 36 14.73 6.32 -1.24
C GLY A 36 13.69 5.22 -0.98
N LEU A 37 13.82 4.04 -1.59
CA LEU A 37 12.87 2.93 -1.46
C LEU A 37 13.58 1.64 -1.01
N PRO A 38 13.93 1.52 0.28
CA PRO A 38 14.81 0.46 0.77
C PRO A 38 14.22 -0.95 0.67
N SER A 39 12.90 -1.08 0.58
CA SER A 39 12.25 -2.38 0.48
C SER A 39 10.86 -2.31 -0.15
N ALA A 40 10.41 -3.45 -0.65
CA ALA A 40 9.08 -3.62 -1.21
C ALA A 40 8.54 -4.98 -0.81
N ILE A 41 7.25 -5.03 -0.47
CA ILE A 41 6.53 -6.27 -0.26
C ILE A 41 5.35 -6.31 -1.22
N ARG A 42 5.12 -7.48 -1.80
CA ARG A 42 3.98 -7.73 -2.67
C ARG A 42 3.04 -8.72 -2.03
N TYR A 43 1.76 -8.38 -2.08
CA TYR A 43 0.66 -9.18 -1.58
C TYR A 43 -0.24 -9.59 -2.73
N GLU A 44 -0.74 -10.81 -2.63
CA GLU A 44 -1.84 -11.32 -3.44
C GLU A 44 -3.04 -11.54 -2.53
N ALA A 45 -4.22 -11.21 -3.04
CA ALA A 45 -5.46 -11.34 -2.32
C ALA A 45 -5.75 -12.82 -2.01
N ILE A 46 -6.14 -13.09 -0.76
CA ILE A 46 -6.45 -14.44 -0.29
C ILE A 46 -7.63 -15.05 -1.06
N GLN A 47 -7.72 -16.37 -1.09
CA GLN A 47 -8.90 -17.06 -1.64
C GLN A 47 -9.42 -18.09 -0.62
N PRO A 48 -10.73 -18.13 -0.34
CA PRO A 48 -11.76 -17.22 -0.85
C PRO A 48 -11.66 -15.79 -0.27
N GLN A 49 -12.24 -14.81 -0.98
CA GLN A 49 -12.35 -13.44 -0.47
C GLN A 49 -13.30 -13.35 0.73
N PRO A 50 -13.04 -12.48 1.73
CA PRO A 50 -13.93 -12.30 2.87
C PRO A 50 -15.33 -11.78 2.52
N SER A 51 -15.44 -10.97 1.46
CA SER A 51 -16.71 -10.45 0.92
C SER A 51 -16.51 -10.09 -0.56
N ALA A 52 -17.59 -10.07 -1.35
CA ALA A 52 -17.58 -9.62 -2.74
C ALA A 52 -17.27 -8.12 -2.86
N ASP A 53 -17.56 -7.34 -1.82
CA ASP A 53 -17.38 -5.88 -1.81
C ASP A 53 -15.98 -5.45 -1.37
N THR A 54 -15.07 -6.39 -1.08
CA THR A 54 -13.68 -6.05 -0.76
C THR A 54 -12.98 -5.49 -2.01
N TRP A 55 -12.20 -4.43 -1.83
CA TRP A 55 -11.39 -3.87 -2.93
C TRP A 55 -10.50 -4.91 -3.62
N SER A 56 -10.00 -5.86 -2.85
CA SER A 56 -9.17 -6.96 -3.34
C SER A 56 -9.89 -7.95 -4.27
N SER A 57 -11.23 -7.95 -4.29
CA SER A 57 -12.02 -8.68 -5.29
C SER A 57 -11.88 -8.10 -6.69
N GLU A 58 -11.69 -6.78 -6.81
CA GLU A 58 -11.43 -6.13 -8.09
C GLU A 58 -9.95 -5.98 -8.41
N ALA A 59 -9.13 -5.72 -7.39
CA ALA A 59 -7.70 -5.45 -7.52
C ALA A 59 -6.87 -6.40 -6.63
N PRO A 60 -6.60 -7.63 -7.11
CA PRO A 60 -6.09 -8.70 -6.25
C PRO A 60 -4.59 -8.59 -5.94
N TRP A 61 -3.88 -7.61 -6.50
CA TRP A 61 -2.46 -7.42 -6.23
C TRP A 61 -2.18 -6.06 -5.61
N LEU A 62 -1.40 -6.08 -4.55
CA LEU A 62 -0.92 -4.89 -3.85
C LEU A 62 0.61 -4.94 -3.74
N THR A 63 1.28 -3.85 -4.06
CA THR A 63 2.70 -3.64 -3.74
C THR A 63 2.83 -2.45 -2.81
N VAL A 64 3.60 -2.65 -1.74
CA VAL A 64 3.89 -1.67 -0.71
C VAL A 64 5.39 -1.44 -0.76
N TYR A 65 5.81 -0.22 -1.07
CA TYR A 65 7.22 0.18 -0.97
C TYR A 65 7.39 1.04 0.27
N GLU A 66 8.36 0.69 1.11
CA GLU A 66 8.77 1.53 2.23
C GLU A 66 9.51 2.74 1.69
N MET A 67 9.27 3.91 2.29
CA MET A 67 10.00 5.14 1.99
C MET A 67 10.57 5.71 3.29
N ASP A 68 11.89 5.87 3.36
CA ASP A 68 12.55 6.51 4.50
C ASP A 68 12.21 8.01 4.58
N ASP A 69 11.93 8.61 3.42
CA ASP A 69 11.42 9.97 3.29
C ASP A 69 10.36 10.01 2.18
N ILE A 70 9.10 10.29 2.54
CA ILE A 70 7.96 10.36 1.61
C ILE A 70 8.17 11.43 0.54
N GLU A 71 8.95 12.47 0.87
CA GLU A 71 9.30 13.55 -0.05
C GLU A 71 10.26 13.11 -1.16
N TYR A 72 10.89 11.93 -1.04
CA TYR A 72 11.69 11.34 -2.13
C TYR A 72 10.87 11.11 -3.40
N ARG A 73 9.52 11.06 -3.31
CA ARG A 73 8.63 11.04 -4.48
C ARG A 73 8.83 12.24 -5.43
N LYS A 74 9.42 13.34 -4.94
CA LYS A 74 9.74 14.55 -5.70
C LYS A 74 11.19 14.55 -6.22
N HIS A 75 11.99 13.57 -5.83
CA HIS A 75 13.39 13.47 -6.24
C HIS A 75 13.49 13.15 -7.74
N PRO A 76 14.47 13.73 -8.48
CA PRO A 76 14.63 13.49 -9.91
C PRO A 76 14.72 12.01 -10.29
N ASP A 77 15.45 11.21 -9.51
CA ASP A 77 15.58 9.76 -9.77
C ASP A 77 14.24 9.02 -9.68
N PHE A 78 13.35 9.45 -8.76
CA PHE A 78 12.01 8.88 -8.65
C PHE A 78 11.12 9.31 -9.82
N LEU A 79 11.17 10.59 -10.18
CA LEU A 79 10.39 11.15 -11.29
C LEU A 79 10.83 10.61 -12.67
N ALA A 80 12.06 10.12 -12.77
CA ALA A 80 12.59 9.47 -13.98
C ALA A 80 12.14 8.01 -14.15
N LEU A 81 11.43 7.43 -13.18
CA LEU A 81 10.90 6.08 -13.31
C LEU A 81 9.77 6.00 -14.35
N ASP A 82 9.74 4.88 -15.08
CA ASP A 82 8.63 4.53 -15.97
C ASP A 82 7.29 4.59 -15.22
N GLY A 83 6.35 5.39 -15.72
CA GLY A 83 5.05 5.63 -15.10
C GLY A 83 4.96 6.95 -14.31
N GLN A 84 6.10 7.54 -13.94
CA GLN A 84 6.21 8.95 -13.53
C GLN A 84 6.64 9.81 -14.73
N SER A 85 7.53 9.26 -15.56
CA SER A 85 7.86 9.76 -16.89
C SER A 85 7.18 8.92 -17.98
N PRO A 86 7.06 9.42 -19.23
CA PRO A 86 6.56 8.64 -20.35
C PRO A 86 7.33 7.31 -20.47
N PRO A 87 6.66 6.15 -20.34
CA PRO A 87 7.33 4.86 -20.42
C PRO A 87 7.73 4.56 -21.86
N SER A 88 8.65 3.62 -22.05
CA SER A 88 8.95 3.08 -23.38
C SER A 88 7.69 2.53 -24.06
N GLN A 89 7.66 2.53 -25.40
CA GLN A 89 6.51 2.04 -26.17
C GLN A 89 6.16 0.57 -25.82
N ASP A 90 7.18 -0.26 -25.59
CA ASP A 90 7.02 -1.66 -25.20
C ASP A 90 6.36 -1.80 -23.82
N LEU A 91 6.75 -0.98 -22.84
CA LEU A 91 6.13 -0.97 -21.51
C LEU A 91 4.70 -0.42 -21.56
N LEU A 92 4.47 0.61 -22.37
CA LEU A 92 3.15 1.19 -22.58
C LEU A 92 2.18 0.14 -23.15
N ASP A 93 2.56 -0.52 -24.24
CA ASP A 93 1.71 -1.48 -24.93
C ASP A 93 1.61 -2.83 -24.21
N GLY A 94 2.67 -3.25 -23.53
CA GLY A 94 2.71 -4.51 -22.78
C GLY A 94 1.98 -4.44 -21.44
N ILE A 95 2.19 -3.36 -20.68
CA ILE A 95 1.75 -3.26 -19.28
C ILE A 95 0.70 -2.18 -19.10
N PHE A 96 1.03 -0.90 -19.35
CA PHE A 96 0.17 0.23 -18.95
C PHE A 96 -1.18 0.29 -19.69
N LYS A 97 -1.28 -0.25 -20.91
CA LYS A 97 -2.56 -0.37 -21.65
C LYS A 97 -3.40 -1.60 -21.28
N ASN A 98 -2.84 -2.55 -20.54
CA ASN A 98 -3.46 -3.84 -20.23
C ASN A 98 -3.64 -4.09 -18.71
N ALA A 99 -3.18 -3.16 -17.87
CA ALA A 99 -3.34 -3.17 -16.43
C ALA A 99 -3.74 -1.78 -15.91
N ARG A 100 -4.41 -1.76 -14.77
CA ARG A 100 -4.69 -0.54 -14.01
C ARG A 100 -3.87 -0.55 -12.72
N PHE A 101 -3.34 0.62 -12.38
CA PHE A 101 -2.60 0.88 -11.16
C PHE A 101 -3.27 2.03 -10.44
N ASP A 102 -3.57 1.83 -9.16
CA ASP A 102 -4.09 2.85 -8.27
C ASP A 102 -2.98 3.12 -7.24
N THR A 103 -2.32 4.27 -7.39
CA THR A 103 -1.13 4.66 -6.63
C THR A 103 -1.48 5.70 -5.57
N ARG A 104 -0.97 5.52 -4.35
CA ARG A 104 -1.15 6.45 -3.23
C ARG A 104 0.15 6.58 -2.43
N PHE A 105 0.40 7.77 -1.92
CA PHE A 105 1.52 8.08 -1.03
C PHE A 105 0.96 8.38 0.36
N TYR A 106 1.35 7.55 1.33
CA TYR A 106 0.93 7.71 2.72
C TYR A 106 2.12 8.15 3.56
N GLU A 107 1.98 9.28 4.25
CA GLU A 107 2.88 9.69 5.33
C GLU A 107 2.54 8.89 6.58
N GLU A 108 3.53 8.27 7.21
CA GLU A 108 3.34 7.52 8.44
C GLU A 108 3.03 8.48 9.60
N VAL A 109 1.82 8.35 10.15
CA VAL A 109 1.36 9.19 11.26
C VAL A 109 1.69 8.55 12.60
N GLN A 110 1.61 7.22 12.67
CA GLN A 110 1.84 6.45 13.89
C GLN A 110 2.26 5.02 13.54
N VAL A 111 3.00 4.40 14.46
CA VAL A 111 3.11 2.94 14.54
C VAL A 111 2.46 2.49 15.84
N TYR A 112 1.44 1.63 15.75
CA TYR A 112 0.75 1.09 16.91
C TYR A 112 0.99 -0.41 16.99
N THR A 113 1.65 -0.84 18.06
CA THR A 113 1.93 -2.26 18.33
C THR A 113 1.02 -2.75 19.44
N ASN A 114 0.76 -4.06 19.48
CA ASN A 114 -0.03 -4.64 20.57
C ASN A 114 0.64 -4.35 21.93
N PRO A 115 -0.01 -3.64 22.88
CA PRO A 115 0.56 -3.37 24.19
C PRO A 115 0.72 -4.64 25.04
N ASN A 116 -0.04 -5.70 24.73
CA ASN A 116 -0.02 -6.99 25.40
C ASN A 116 0.27 -8.11 24.37
N PRO A 117 1.52 -8.20 23.85
CA PRO A 117 1.85 -9.17 22.83
C PRO A 117 1.66 -10.60 23.36
N THR A 118 1.08 -11.49 22.54
CA THR A 118 0.99 -12.89 22.88
C THR A 118 2.39 -13.51 22.93
N THR A 119 2.66 -14.36 23.92
CA THR A 119 3.98 -14.97 24.12
C THR A 119 4.35 -16.00 23.05
N ASN A 120 3.37 -16.42 22.23
CA ASN A 120 3.53 -17.34 21.10
C ASN A 120 2.87 -16.74 19.84
N PRO A 121 3.56 -15.84 19.10
CA PRO A 121 3.06 -15.37 17.82
C PRO A 121 2.91 -16.56 16.86
N SER A 122 1.84 -16.56 16.06
CA SER A 122 1.68 -17.54 14.99
C SER A 122 2.86 -17.44 14.04
N PRO A 123 3.51 -18.54 13.62
CA PRO A 123 4.66 -18.51 12.70
C PRO A 123 4.39 -17.73 11.40
N ASN A 124 3.11 -17.58 11.03
CA ASN A 124 2.66 -16.94 9.80
C ASN A 124 2.00 -15.57 10.02
N SER A 125 2.00 -15.00 11.23
CA SER A 125 1.37 -13.69 11.49
C SER A 125 1.94 -12.57 10.61
N LYS A 126 3.22 -12.69 10.24
CA LYS A 126 3.94 -11.72 9.39
C LYS A 126 3.65 -11.85 7.89
N ASN A 127 2.86 -12.85 7.48
CA ASN A 127 2.61 -13.13 6.06
C ASN A 127 1.40 -12.38 5.51
N PHE A 128 0.58 -11.78 6.38
CA PHE A 128 -0.68 -11.16 6.01
C PHE A 128 -0.66 -9.64 6.23
N LEU A 129 -1.39 -8.93 5.40
CA LEU A 129 -1.62 -7.50 5.51
C LEU A 129 -3.12 -7.23 5.35
N LEU A 130 -3.68 -6.49 6.30
CA LEU A 130 -4.98 -5.83 6.12
C LEU A 130 -4.71 -4.37 5.74
N SER A 131 -5.15 -3.98 4.54
CA SER A 131 -5.06 -2.60 4.05
C SER A 131 -6.46 -2.02 4.00
N ALA A 132 -6.71 -0.96 4.76
CA ALA A 132 -7.98 -0.24 4.78
C ALA A 132 -7.75 1.25 4.48
N ALA A 133 -8.71 1.87 3.79
CA ALA A 133 -8.74 3.31 3.57
C ALA A 133 -10.05 3.85 4.11
N LEU A 134 -9.97 4.92 4.89
CA LEU A 134 -11.12 5.63 5.43
C LEU A 134 -11.05 7.07 4.91
N GLU A 135 -12.21 7.62 4.57
CA GLU A 135 -12.33 9.03 4.22
C GLU A 135 -12.85 9.77 5.46
N PRO A 136 -12.00 10.59 6.11
CA PRO A 136 -12.43 11.34 7.29
C PRO A 136 -13.42 12.45 6.89
N PRO A 137 -14.19 12.97 7.86
CA PRO A 137 -14.98 14.18 7.65
C PRO A 137 -14.11 15.35 7.17
N SER A 138 -14.69 16.25 6.36
CA SER A 138 -13.98 17.37 5.74
C SER A 138 -13.88 18.61 6.63
N ASP A 139 -14.73 18.73 7.65
CA ASP A 139 -14.70 19.85 8.61
C ASP A 139 -13.75 19.57 9.78
N THR A 140 -13.06 20.60 10.22
CA THR A 140 -11.97 20.49 11.22
C THR A 140 -12.40 19.85 12.53
N ALA A 141 -13.60 20.18 13.03
CA ALA A 141 -14.08 19.66 14.30
C ALA A 141 -14.31 18.14 14.21
N SER A 142 -15.02 17.69 13.18
CA SER A 142 -15.31 16.27 12.98
C SER A 142 -14.06 15.47 12.59
N THR A 143 -13.07 16.07 11.91
CA THR A 143 -11.77 15.42 11.67
C THR A 143 -11.01 15.18 12.99
N ALA A 144 -11.03 16.14 13.91
CA ALA A 144 -10.37 15.98 15.21
C ALA A 144 -11.05 14.88 16.06
N ASP A 145 -12.38 14.84 16.04
CA ASP A 145 -13.15 13.76 16.70
C ASP A 145 -12.85 12.39 16.07
N PHE A 146 -12.73 12.33 14.73
CA PHE A 146 -12.32 11.11 14.03
C PHE A 146 -10.92 10.66 14.43
N ASP A 147 -9.92 11.55 14.47
CA ASP A 147 -8.55 11.20 14.87
C ASP A 147 -8.52 10.70 16.32
N LYS A 148 -9.28 11.35 17.22
CA LYS A 148 -9.42 10.91 18.61
C LYS A 148 -10.04 9.52 18.71
N TRP A 149 -11.20 9.29 18.07
CA TRP A 149 -11.84 7.97 18.04
C TRP A 149 -10.92 6.90 17.46
N TYR A 150 -10.22 7.22 16.37
CA TYR A 150 -9.34 6.27 15.70
C TYR A 150 -8.23 5.81 16.64
N ARG A 151 -7.60 6.75 17.35
CA ARG A 151 -6.48 6.46 18.26
C ARG A 151 -6.91 5.81 19.56
N ASP A 152 -7.97 6.34 20.17
CA ASP A 152 -8.34 5.98 21.54
C ASP A 152 -9.25 4.74 21.60
N GLU A 153 -9.94 4.41 20.51
CA GLU A 153 -10.92 3.33 20.48
C GLU A 153 -10.65 2.33 19.34
N HIS A 154 -10.52 2.82 18.11
CA HIS A 154 -10.47 1.92 16.95
C HIS A 154 -9.22 1.03 16.92
N LEU A 155 -8.05 1.59 17.24
CA LEU A 155 -6.79 0.84 17.28
C LEU A 155 -6.84 -0.32 18.29
N ASP A 156 -7.50 -0.14 19.43
CA ASP A 156 -7.66 -1.19 20.44
C ASP A 156 -8.57 -2.33 19.98
N VAL A 157 -9.58 -2.02 19.14
CA VAL A 157 -10.38 -3.05 18.47
C VAL A 157 -9.51 -3.86 17.49
N LEU A 158 -8.61 -3.21 16.73
CA LEU A 158 -7.74 -3.92 15.80
C LEU A 158 -6.77 -4.88 16.49
N VAL A 159 -6.29 -4.53 17.69
CA VAL A 159 -5.42 -5.39 18.50
C VAL A 159 -6.08 -6.72 18.86
N GLN A 160 -7.42 -6.77 18.94
CA GLN A 160 -8.14 -8.01 19.24
C GLN A 160 -8.15 -8.99 18.06
N ALA A 161 -7.75 -8.57 16.85
CA ALA A 161 -7.71 -9.44 15.69
C ALA A 161 -6.66 -10.55 15.89
N PRO A 162 -7.01 -11.83 15.71
CA PRO A 162 -6.05 -12.93 15.81
C PRO A 162 -4.86 -12.74 14.86
N GLY A 163 -3.65 -12.78 15.42
CA GLY A 163 -2.42 -12.57 14.65
C GLY A 163 -2.08 -11.11 14.38
N TYR A 164 -2.76 -10.15 15.01
CA TYR A 164 -2.36 -8.74 14.96
C TYR A 164 -0.93 -8.56 15.49
N GLU A 165 -0.09 -7.91 14.68
CA GLU A 165 1.28 -7.56 15.04
C GLU A 165 1.40 -6.04 15.25
N ARG A 166 0.95 -5.27 14.26
CA ARG A 166 1.01 -3.81 14.25
C ARG A 166 0.02 -3.19 13.28
N ALA A 167 -0.33 -1.94 13.53
CA ALA A 167 -0.99 -1.04 12.59
C ALA A 167 -0.05 0.14 12.29
N ARG A 168 -0.12 0.63 11.05
CA ARG A 168 0.63 1.80 10.59
C ARG A 168 -0.34 2.77 9.92
N PRO A 169 -1.10 3.56 10.70
CA PRO A 169 -1.96 4.58 10.13
C PRO A 169 -1.13 5.59 9.36
N GLY A 170 -1.56 5.88 8.14
CA GLY A 170 -0.94 6.90 7.32
C GLY A 170 -1.96 7.91 6.83
N ALA A 171 -1.55 9.17 6.74
CA ALA A 171 -2.33 10.21 6.08
C ALA A 171 -1.91 10.27 4.61
N ILE A 172 -2.85 10.53 3.69
CA ILE A 172 -2.50 10.75 2.29
C ILE A 172 -1.66 12.03 2.23
N SER A 173 -0.37 11.88 1.92
CA SER A 173 0.47 13.03 1.62
C SER A 173 -0.06 13.62 0.30
N GLY A 174 -0.33 14.93 0.28
CA GLY A 174 -1.12 15.61 -0.76
C GLY A 174 -0.92 15.10 -2.20
N ALA A 175 -2.01 15.12 -2.97
CA ALA A 175 -2.15 14.50 -4.30
C ALA A 175 -0.88 14.56 -5.16
N ALA A 176 -0.56 13.42 -5.78
CA ALA A 176 0.44 13.34 -6.84
C ALA A 176 0.02 14.19 -8.04
#